data_AF-X1UZP8-F1
#
_entry.id   AF-X1UZP8-F1
#
_cell.length_a   1.000
_cell.length_b   1.000
_cell.length_c   1.000
_cell.angle_alpha   90.00
_cell.angle_beta   90.00
_cell.angle_gamma   90.00
#
_symmetry.space_group_name_H-M   'P 1'
#
loop_
_entity.id
_entity.type
_entity.pdbx_description
1 polymer ?
#
loop_
_entity_poly.entity_id
_entity_poly.type
_entity_poly.pdbx_seq_one_letter_code
_entity_poly.pdbx_strand_id
1 'polypeptide(L)' 'KYPVIYKEADVVVITKADLLEHFPDFTVETLFGHAKEIKPDIITFKVALKGKEIIMDEWIQWLLNAKPNNR' A
#
# COMPACT_ATOMS: atom_id res chain seq x y z
N LYS A 1 -14.86 4.08 7.12
CA LYS A 1 -16.08 3.22 7.08
C LYS A 1 -15.79 1.77 7.47
N TYR A 2 -14.62 1.20 7.13
CA TYR A 2 -14.28 -0.20 7.44
C TYR A 2 -13.00 -0.30 8.28
N PRO A 3 -12.99 0.11 9.56
CA PRO A 3 -11.76 0.10 10.37
C PRO A 3 -11.23 -1.33 10.59
N VAL A 4 -12.10 -2.34 10.58
CA VAL A 4 -11.73 -3.74 10.83
C VAL A 4 -10.75 -4.28 9.79
N ILE A 5 -10.89 -3.91 8.52
CA ILE A 5 -9.99 -4.43 7.46
C ILE A 5 -8.55 -4.01 7.70
N TYR A 6 -8.33 -2.82 8.26
CA TYR A 6 -6.99 -2.30 8.57
C TYR A 6 -6.41 -2.91 9.85
N LYS A 7 -7.25 -3.34 10.80
CA LYS A 7 -6.77 -4.03 12.01
C LYS A 7 -6.22 -5.41 11.68
N GLU A 8 -6.89 -6.13 10.79
CA GLU A 8 -6.52 -7.51 10.43
C GLU A 8 -5.43 -7.56 9.35
N ALA A 9 -5.29 -6.53 8.52
CA ALA A 9 -4.29 -6.52 7.45
C ALA A 9 -2.87 -6.28 7.98
N ASP A 10 -1.90 -7.02 7.45
CA ASP A 10 -0.47 -6.72 7.66
C ASP A 10 0.03 -5.61 6.73
N VAL A 11 -0.63 -5.46 5.57
CA VAL A 11 -0.23 -4.54 4.51
C VAL A 11 -1.44 -3.86 3.88
N VAL A 12 -1.30 -2.56 3.57
CA VAL A 12 -2.18 -1.80 2.69
C VAL A 12 -1.46 -1.50 1.38
N VAL A 13 -2.07 -1.85 0.26
CA VAL A 13 -1.54 -1.55 -1.08
C VAL A 13 -2.52 -0.65 -1.83
N ILE A 14 -2.06 0.53 -2.23
CA ILE A 14 -2.79 1.37 -3.19
C ILE A 14 -2.38 0.94 -4.58
N THR A 15 -3.33 0.42 -5.35
CA THR A 15 -3.12 0.08 -6.75
C THR A 15 -3.48 1.24 -7.66
N LYS A 16 -3.00 1.19 -8.91
CA LYS A 16 -3.24 2.23 -9.93
C LYS A 16 -2.75 3.62 -9.48
N ALA A 17 -1.61 3.65 -8.81
CA ALA A 17 -1.03 4.91 -8.32
C ALA A 17 -0.71 5.90 -9.45
N ASP A 18 -0.63 5.45 -10.70
CA ASP A 18 -0.54 6.28 -11.90
C ASP A 18 -1.73 7.23 -12.08
N LEU A 19 -2.91 6.90 -11.55
CA LEU A 19 -4.09 7.74 -11.68
C LEU A 19 -4.19 8.85 -10.63
N LEU A 20 -3.28 8.92 -9.65
CA LEU A 20 -3.35 9.89 -8.55
C LEU A 20 -3.37 11.34 -9.05
N GLU A 21 -2.72 11.63 -10.19
CA GLU A 21 -2.73 12.97 -10.81
C GLU A 21 -4.13 13.43 -11.25
N HIS A 22 -5.10 12.52 -11.36
CA HIS A 22 -6.48 12.82 -11.70
C HIS A 22 -7.40 12.96 -10.47
N PHE A 23 -6.91 12.73 -9.25
CA PHE A 23 -7.68 12.81 -8.01
C PHE A 23 -7.04 13.81 -7.03
N PRO A 24 -7.19 15.12 -7.25
CA PRO A 24 -6.51 16.15 -6.44
C PRO A 24 -6.91 16.15 -4.97
N ASP A 25 -8.12 15.70 -4.65
CA ASP A 25 -8.63 15.62 -3.27
C ASP A 25 -8.22 14.32 -2.55
N PHE A 26 -7.55 13.40 -3.25
CA PHE A 26 -7.09 12.13 -2.70
C PHE A 26 -5.57 12.12 -2.60
N THR A 27 -5.05 12.08 -1.38
CA THR A 27 -3.62 11.90 -1.12
C THR A 27 -3.37 10.56 -0.45
N VAL A 28 -2.27 9.93 -0.85
CA VAL A 28 -1.87 8.65 -0.29
C VAL A 28 -1.40 8.80 1.15
N GLU A 29 -0.81 9.95 1.45
CA GLU A 29 -0.32 10.33 2.77
C GLU A 29 -1.47 10.38 3.79
N THR A 30 -2.61 10.97 3.42
CA THR A 30 -3.81 10.98 4.28
C THR A 30 -4.37 9.57 4.47
N LEU A 31 -4.44 8.75 3.40
CA LEU A 31 -4.93 7.38 3.53
C LEU A 31 -4.03 6.54 4.45
N PHE A 32 -2.71 6.60 4.26
CA PHE A 32 -1.75 5.86 5.07
C PHE A 32 -1.69 6.38 6.51
N GLY A 33 -1.89 7.69 6.73
CA GLY A 33 -2.06 8.26 8.06
C GLY A 33 -3.22 7.61 8.81
N HIS A 34 -4.41 7.59 8.20
CA HIS A 34 -5.59 6.95 8.80
C HIS A 34 -5.40 5.43 9.02
N ALA A 35 -4.71 4.73 8.12
CA ALA A 35 -4.41 3.31 8.31
C ALA A 35 -3.51 3.09 9.54
N LYS A 36 -2.48 3.93 9.71
CA LYS A 36 -1.55 3.87 10.85
C LYS A 36 -2.17 4.30 12.17
N GLU A 37 -3.17 5.18 12.16
CA GLU A 37 -3.98 5.46 13.36
C GLU A 37 -4.74 4.22 13.86
N ILE A 38 -5.12 3.31 12.96
CA ILE A 38 -5.83 2.07 13.30
C ILE A 38 -4.84 0.96 13.68
N LYS A 39 -3.76 0.79 12.93
CA LYS A 39 -2.70 -0.21 13.14
C LYS A 39 -1.33 0.44 12.88
N PRO A 40 -0.60 0.89 13.92
CA PRO A 40 0.63 1.67 13.74
C PRO A 40 1.76 0.96 12.98
N ASP A 41 1.79 -0.37 13.04
CA ASP A 41 2.78 -1.25 12.41
C ASP A 41 2.38 -1.71 10.99
N ILE A 42 1.23 -1.25 10.48
CA ILE A 42 0.78 -1.65 9.14
C ILE A 42 1.74 -1.14 8.05
N ILE A 43 2.10 -2.03 7.15
CA ILE A 43 3.02 -1.73 6.04
C ILE A 43 2.22 -1.15 4.88
N THR A 44 2.78 -0.18 4.16
CA THR A 44 2.05 0.57 3.14
C THR A 44 2.83 0.64 1.83
N PHE A 45 2.20 0.29 0.71
CA PHE A 45 2.80 0.38 -0.63
C PHE A 45 1.91 1.13 -1.61
N LYS A 46 2.54 1.81 -2.56
CA LYS A 46 1.89 2.28 -3.80
C LYS A 46 2.36 1.39 -4.93
N VAL A 47 1.46 0.96 -5.81
CA VAL A 47 1.81 0.22 -7.01
C VAL A 47 1.13 0.78 -8.26
N ALA A 48 1.88 0.82 -9.35
CA ALA A 48 1.42 1.25 -10.66
C ALA A 48 2.04 0.35 -11.73
N LEU A 49 1.21 -0.14 -12.65
CA LEU A 49 1.64 -1.01 -13.76
C LEU A 49 1.81 -0.25 -15.09
N LYS A 50 1.47 1.04 -15.08
CA LYS A 50 1.49 1.96 -16.23
C LYS A 50 1.78 3.37 -15.70
N GLY A 51 1.79 4.35 -16.60
CA GLY A 51 2.02 5.75 -16.27
C GLY A 51 3.44 6.20 -16.60
N LYS A 52 3.87 7.30 -15.96
CA LYS A 52 5.23 7.85 -16.13
C LYS A 52 6.30 6.92 -15.56
N GLU A 53 5.94 6.13 -14.54
CA GLU A 53 6.81 5.18 -13.86
C GLU A 53 6.02 3.94 -13.44
N ILE A 54 6.63 2.76 -13.57
CA ILE A 54 6.10 1.51 -13.02
C ILE A 54 6.62 1.39 -11.59
N ILE A 55 5.71 1.21 -10.63
CA ILE A 55 6.04 1.15 -9.21
C ILE A 55 5.65 -0.25 -8.71
N MET A 56 6.63 -1.12 -8.54
CA MET A 56 6.43 -2.52 -8.14
C MET A 56 7.54 -3.08 -7.27
N ASP A 57 8.76 -2.55 -7.37
CA ASP A 57 9.96 -3.17 -6.81
C ASP A 57 9.91 -3.34 -5.30
N GLU A 58 9.52 -2.31 -4.55
CA GLU A 58 9.43 -2.38 -3.08
C GLU A 58 8.41 -3.42 -2.62
N TRP A 59 7.27 -3.50 -3.31
CA TRP A 59 6.21 -4.47 -3.01
C TRP A 59 6.68 -5.89 -3.29
N ILE A 60 7.31 -6.12 -4.44
CA ILE A 60 7.86 -7.43 -4.81
C ILE A 60 8.95 -7.85 -3.82
N GLN A 61 9.87 -6.93 -3.48
CA GLN A 61 10.95 -7.22 -2.55
C GLN A 61 10.41 -7.58 -1.16
N TRP A 62 9.37 -6.88 -0.69
CA TRP A 62 8.70 -7.23 0.55
C TRP A 62 8.09 -8.62 0.49
N LEU A 63 7.38 -8.96 -0.59
CA LEU A 63 6.80 -10.30 -0.77
C LEU A 63 7.87 -11.40 -0.76
N LEU A 64 9.01 -11.18 -1.43
CA LEU A 64 10.11 -12.14 -1.47
C LEU A 64 10.72 -12.37 -0.07
N ASN A 65 10.83 -11.31 0.74
CA ASN A 65 11.31 -11.38 2.12
C ASN A 65 10.27 -11.96 3.09
N ALA A 66 8.98 -11.74 2.81
CA ALA A 66 7.87 -12.23 3.64
C ALA A 66 7.58 -13.71 3.42
N LYS A 67 8.10 -14.32 2.34
CA LYS A 67 8.01 -15.78 2.17
C LYS A 67 8.66 -16.44 3.39
N PRO A 68 7.93 -17.29 4.13
CA PRO A 68 8.58 -18.20 5.06
C PRO A 68 9.61 -18.99 4.26
N ASN A 69 10.83 -19.12 4.78
CA ASN A 69 11.79 -20.11 4.30
C ASN A 69 11.22 -21.52 4.54
N ASN A 70 10.25 -21.94 3.73
CA ASN A 70 9.92 -23.35 3.53
C ASN A 70 10.93 -23.83 2.47
N ARG A 71 12.02 -24.54 2.82
CA ARG A 71 12.07 -25.98 3.16
C ARG A 71 11.21 -26.82 2.22
#